data_AF-V9LB64-F1
#
_entry.id   AF-V9LB64-F1
#
_cell.length_a   1.000
_cell.length_b   1.000
_cell.length_c   1.000
_cell.angle_alpha   90.00
_cell.angle_beta   90.00
_cell.angle_gamma   90.00
#
_symmetry.space_group_name_H-M   'P 1'
#
loop_
_entity.id
_entity.type
_entity.pdbx_description
1 polymer ?
#
loop_
_entity_poly.entity_id
_entity_poly.type
_entity_poly.pdbx_seq_one_letter_code
_entity_poly.pdbx_strand_id
1 'polypeptide(L)'
;QVFVKCHFEYDPNTDNLIPCKEAGLKFACGDILQIVNQEDLNWWQACHTKEGGSAGLIPSQLLEEKRKAFVKRDWDFSTSSGGLCGSMGGKKKKKMMYLTTKNAEFDRHELLIYEEMAKMPPFQRKTLVLIGAQGVGRRSLKNRLILSEPKRFGTTIPFTSRKPKDDEKDGQVYTFVSRNEMENDIKGGRYLEHGEYEGNLYGTKIDSIHRVVESGKICILDVNPQALKVLRTSEFMPYVVFIEAPDLDTLRAMHKAAIDAGVTTKQLTDTDLKKAE
;
A
#
# COMPACT_ATOMS: atom_id res chain seq x y z
N GLN A 1 5.06 -5.97 25.77
CA GLN A 1 6.18 -5.09 25.40
C GLN A 1 5.91 -4.63 23.97
N VAL A 2 5.80 -3.32 23.75
CA VAL A 2 5.42 -2.75 22.44
C VAL A 2 6.67 -2.11 21.85
N PHE A 3 6.93 -2.35 20.57
CA PHE A 3 7.98 -1.68 19.82
C PHE A 3 7.34 -0.92 18.67
N VAL A 4 7.88 0.24 18.33
CA VAL A 4 7.38 1.03 17.21
C VAL A 4 8.54 1.46 16.31
N LYS A 5 8.29 1.48 15.01
CA LYS A 5 9.13 2.17 14.04
C LYS A 5 8.62 3.60 13.85
N CYS A 6 9.52 4.56 13.92
CA CYS A 6 9.23 5.98 13.73
C CYS A 6 9.19 6.34 12.24
N HIS A 7 8.19 7.12 11.80
CA HIS A 7 8.04 7.58 10.41
C HIS A 7 8.23 9.10 10.25
N PHE A 8 8.88 9.72 11.23
CA PHE A 8 9.29 11.12 11.23
C PHE A 8 10.50 11.31 12.14
N GLU A 9 11.10 12.50 12.10
CA GLU A 9 12.18 12.89 13.00
C GLU A 9 11.66 13.75 14.14
N TYR A 10 12.30 13.65 15.30
CA TYR A 10 11.91 14.40 16.47
C TYR A 10 13.15 14.89 17.24
N ASP A 11 13.26 16.20 17.45
CA ASP A 11 14.28 16.82 18.29
C ASP A 11 13.65 17.58 19.47
N PRO A 12 13.77 17.07 20.71
CA PRO A 12 13.25 17.72 21.92
C PRO A 12 13.71 19.18 22.10
N ASN A 13 14.91 19.53 21.62
CA ASN A 13 15.43 20.88 21.78
C ASN A 13 14.64 21.92 20.98
N THR A 14 14.00 21.47 19.90
CA THR A 14 13.19 22.30 19.00
C THR A 14 11.71 22.31 19.37
N ASP A 15 11.29 21.43 20.29
CA ASP A 15 9.89 21.30 20.70
C ASP A 15 9.58 22.24 21.88
N ASN A 16 8.68 23.18 21.66
CA ASN A 16 8.25 24.13 22.69
C ASN A 16 7.11 23.60 23.57
N LEU A 17 6.51 22.46 23.21
CA LEU A 17 5.41 21.84 23.96
C LEU A 17 5.90 20.74 24.92
N ILE A 18 7.17 20.33 24.83
CA ILE A 18 7.72 19.31 25.71
C ILE A 18 7.82 19.82 27.16
N PRO A 19 7.39 19.04 28.17
CA PRO A 19 7.46 19.47 29.56
C PRO A 19 8.88 19.77 30.06
N CYS A 20 9.87 19.01 29.59
CA CYS A 20 11.29 19.15 29.93
C CYS A 20 12.13 18.65 28.75
N LYS A 21 12.98 19.50 28.18
CA LYS A 21 13.76 19.20 26.97
C LYS A 21 14.79 18.10 27.22
N GLU A 22 15.38 18.10 28.41
CA GLU A 22 16.37 17.14 28.88
C GLU A 22 15.77 15.74 29.06
N ALA A 23 14.46 15.64 29.31
CA ALA A 23 13.74 14.39 29.42
C ALA A 23 13.29 13.83 28.07
N GLY A 24 13.46 14.57 26.97
CA GLY A 24 13.02 14.15 25.64
C GLY A 24 13.95 13.13 25.00
N LEU A 25 13.36 12.20 24.24
CA LEU A 25 14.09 11.22 23.46
C LEU A 25 14.13 11.65 21.99
N LYS A 26 15.31 12.06 21.52
CA LYS A 26 15.55 12.34 20.10
C LYS A 26 15.55 11.04 19.28
N PHE A 27 14.92 11.08 18.11
CA PHE A 27 14.95 9.97 17.14
C PHE A 27 14.84 10.49 15.70
N ALA A 28 15.26 9.64 14.76
CA ALA A 28 15.15 9.87 13.33
C ALA A 28 14.07 8.97 12.69
N CYS A 29 13.68 9.30 11.46
CA CYS A 29 12.80 8.43 10.68
C CYS A 29 13.48 7.07 10.45
N GLY A 30 12.76 5.99 10.76
CA GLY A 30 13.23 4.61 10.65
C GLY A 30 13.75 4.00 11.95
N ASP A 31 13.97 4.80 13.01
CA ASP A 31 14.36 4.29 14.32
C ASP A 31 13.30 3.36 14.91
N ILE A 32 13.75 2.34 15.66
CA ILE A 32 12.87 1.43 16.39
C ILE A 32 13.01 1.71 17.88
N LEU A 33 11.90 2.14 18.47
CA LEU A 33 11.79 2.47 19.88
C LEU A 33 11.02 1.39 20.62
N GLN A 34 11.44 1.08 21.83
CA GLN A 34 10.64 0.32 22.77
C GLN A 34 9.74 1.28 23.54
N ILE A 35 8.43 1.05 23.51
CA ILE A 35 7.50 1.81 24.31
C ILE A 35 7.44 1.26 25.74
N VAL A 36 7.60 2.15 26.70
CA VAL A 36 7.61 1.88 28.14
C VAL A 36 6.26 2.24 28.76
N ASN A 37 5.70 3.41 28.44
CA ASN A 37 4.39 3.88 28.93
C ASN A 37 3.65 4.72 27.87
N GLN A 38 2.33 4.53 27.75
CA GLN A 38 1.41 5.25 26.84
C GLN A 38 0.20 5.88 27.57
N GLU A 39 0.20 5.93 28.90
CA GLU A 39 -0.93 6.42 29.70
C GLU A 39 -1.24 7.90 29.43
N ASP A 40 -0.22 8.73 29.21
CA ASP A 40 -0.44 10.13 28.85
C ASP A 40 -0.82 10.28 27.37
N LEU A 41 -1.86 11.10 27.15
CA LEU A 41 -2.45 11.30 25.83
C LEU A 41 -1.54 12.02 24.84
N ASN A 42 -0.57 12.80 25.32
CA ASN A 42 0.29 13.65 24.49
C ASN A 42 1.77 13.21 24.50
N TRP A 43 2.23 12.56 25.56
CA TRP A 43 3.64 12.20 25.75
C TRP A 43 3.81 10.75 26.14
N TRP A 44 4.43 9.95 25.28
CA TRP A 44 4.77 8.57 25.60
C TRP A 44 6.19 8.48 26.15
N GLN A 45 6.44 7.46 26.96
CA GLN A 45 7.79 7.11 27.41
C GLN A 45 8.32 5.99 26.53
N ALA A 46 9.51 6.18 25.97
CA ALA A 46 10.17 5.20 25.12
C ALA A 46 11.68 5.16 25.36
N CYS A 47 12.35 4.13 24.85
CA CYS A 47 13.81 4.05 24.84
C CYS A 47 14.32 3.40 23.54
N HIS A 48 15.59 3.67 23.21
CA HIS A 48 16.27 3.07 22.06
C HIS A 48 16.55 1.58 22.28
N THR A 49 16.22 0.75 21.29
CA THR A 49 16.36 -0.71 21.38
C THR A 49 17.82 -1.20 21.43
N LYS A 50 18.76 -0.44 20.86
CA LYS A 50 20.17 -0.84 20.71
C LYS A 50 21.06 -0.41 21.88
N GLU A 51 20.65 0.59 22.65
CA GLU A 51 21.54 1.26 23.60
C GLU A 51 21.20 1.01 25.07
N GLY A 52 20.10 0.30 25.38
CA GLY A 52 19.75 -0.01 26.77
C GLY A 52 19.66 1.24 27.66
N GLY A 53 19.21 2.35 27.09
CA GLY A 53 19.20 3.67 27.73
C GLY A 53 17.98 3.93 28.62
N SER A 54 18.05 5.03 29.37
CA SER A 54 16.95 5.56 30.16
C SER A 54 15.74 5.88 29.28
N ALA A 55 14.54 5.70 29.80
CA ALA A 55 13.33 6.13 29.13
C ALA A 55 13.32 7.66 28.98
N GLY A 56 12.92 8.13 27.81
CA GLY A 56 12.67 9.54 27.52
C GLY A 56 11.32 9.76 26.86
N LEU A 57 10.89 11.02 26.82
CA LEU A 57 9.60 11.43 26.29
C LEU A 57 9.63 11.56 24.77
N ILE A 58 8.63 10.97 24.12
CA ILE A 58 8.33 11.14 22.70
C ILE A 58 6.90 11.66 22.55
N PRO A 59 6.58 12.45 21.50
CA PRO A 59 5.21 12.85 21.25
C PRO A 59 4.35 11.61 20.97
N SER A 60 3.17 11.54 21.58
CA SER A 60 2.21 10.46 21.31
C SER A 60 1.72 10.52 19.87
N GLN A 61 1.14 9.42 19.41
CA GLN A 61 0.45 9.40 18.11
C GLN A 61 -0.58 10.53 18.01
N LEU A 62 -1.40 10.74 19.04
CA LEU A 62 -2.43 11.78 19.06
C LEU A 62 -1.84 13.20 18.99
N LEU A 63 -0.75 13.48 19.71
CA LEU A 63 -0.10 14.79 19.69
C LEU A 63 0.47 15.10 18.30
N GLU A 64 1.14 14.12 17.70
CA GLU A 64 1.77 14.30 16.40
C GLU A 64 0.72 14.35 15.26
N GLU A 65 -0.36 13.58 15.36
CA GLU A 65 -1.53 13.72 14.47
C GLU A 65 -2.10 15.14 14.55
N LYS A 66 -2.28 15.69 15.75
CA LYS A 66 -2.78 17.07 15.93
C LYS A 66 -1.83 18.08 15.29
N ARG A 67 -0.50 17.94 15.45
CA ARG A 67 0.51 18.84 14.84
C ARG A 67 0.43 18.83 13.32
N LYS A 68 0.29 17.64 12.73
CA LYS A 68 0.24 17.45 11.27
C LYS A 68 -1.15 17.70 10.67
N ALA A 69 -2.23 17.61 11.46
CA ALA A 69 -3.59 17.92 11.01
C ALA A 69 -3.82 19.42 10.70
N PHE A 70 -2.88 20.30 11.07
CA PHE A 70 -2.93 21.73 10.74
C PHE A 70 -2.26 22.10 9.40
N VAL A 71 -1.96 21.14 8.52
CA VAL A 71 -1.49 21.43 7.16
C VAL A 71 -2.63 22.04 6.33
N LYS A 72 -2.33 23.16 5.65
CA LYS A 72 -3.27 23.98 4.84
C LYS A 72 -4.15 23.11 3.94
N ARG A 73 -5.43 23.51 3.79
CA ARG A 73 -6.28 23.07 2.67
C ARG A 73 -5.48 23.20 1.39
N ASP A 74 -5.32 22.10 0.66
CA ASP A 74 -4.79 22.13 -0.71
C ASP A 74 -5.54 23.21 -1.49
N TRP A 75 -4.75 24.11 -2.09
CA TRP A 75 -5.23 25.13 -3.00
C TRP A 75 -5.57 24.41 -4.30
N ASP A 76 -6.77 23.84 -4.36
CA ASP A 76 -7.29 23.22 -5.57
C ASP A 76 -7.18 24.22 -6.74
N PHE A 77 -6.43 23.81 -7.76
CA PHE A 77 -6.38 24.42 -9.09
C PHE A 77 -7.76 24.32 -9.75
N SER A 78 -8.70 25.19 -9.35
CA SER A 78 -9.86 25.53 -10.17
C SER A 78 -9.85 27.03 -10.41
N THR A 79 -9.21 27.42 -11.50
CA THR A 79 -9.34 28.75 -12.11
C THR A 79 -10.79 28.99 -12.52
N SER A 80 -11.49 29.88 -11.80
CA SER A 80 -12.54 30.72 -12.38
C SER A 80 -12.79 31.95 -11.50
N SER A 81 -12.14 33.05 -11.86
CA SER A 81 -12.64 34.44 -11.86
C SER A 81 -13.74 34.86 -10.87
N GLY A 82 -13.37 35.81 -9.98
CA GLY A 82 -14.25 36.95 -9.65
C GLY A 82 -14.67 37.09 -8.19
N GLY A 83 -14.36 38.25 -7.58
CA GLY A 83 -15.18 38.87 -6.54
C GLY A 83 -14.54 39.03 -5.15
N LEU A 84 -14.19 40.27 -4.81
CA LEU A 84 -14.02 40.74 -3.42
C LEU A 84 -15.33 40.59 -2.64
N CYS A 85 -15.23 40.18 -1.37
CA CYS A 85 -16.04 40.57 -0.19
C CYS A 85 -16.32 39.36 0.73
N GLY A 86 -16.13 39.56 2.03
CA GLY A 86 -16.23 38.53 3.06
C GLY A 86 -17.66 38.03 3.29
N SER A 87 -17.78 36.73 3.55
CA SER A 87 -18.84 36.21 4.40
C SER A 87 -18.41 34.85 4.98
N MET A 88 -18.50 34.72 6.31
CA MET A 88 -18.27 33.49 7.06
C MET A 88 -19.33 32.44 6.71
N GLY A 89 -19.14 31.73 5.60
CA GLY A 89 -19.88 30.53 5.27
C GLY A 89 -19.17 29.29 5.81
N GLY A 90 -19.46 28.91 7.05
CA GLY A 90 -19.00 27.62 7.59
C GLY A 90 -19.53 26.49 6.72
N LYS A 91 -18.68 25.90 5.86
CA LYS A 91 -19.02 24.68 5.12
C LYS A 91 -19.39 23.61 6.14
N LYS A 92 -20.67 23.25 6.23
CA LYS A 92 -21.15 22.12 7.04
C LYS A 92 -20.25 20.92 6.77
N LYS A 93 -19.55 20.41 7.80
CA LYS A 93 -18.83 19.13 7.72
C LYS A 93 -19.83 18.09 7.23
N LYS A 94 -19.70 17.65 5.97
CA LYS A 94 -20.43 16.48 5.47
C LYS A 94 -19.99 15.31 6.35
N LYS A 95 -20.89 14.82 7.21
CA LYS A 95 -20.73 13.52 7.86
C LYS A 95 -20.80 12.48 6.74
N MET A 96 -19.65 12.11 6.20
CA MET A 96 -19.53 10.97 5.29
C MET A 96 -19.81 9.72 6.12
N MET A 97 -20.88 8.99 5.80
CA MET A 97 -21.07 7.65 6.35
C MET A 97 -19.96 6.73 5.84
N TYR A 98 -19.51 5.83 6.71
CA TYR A 98 -18.49 4.83 6.38
C TYR A 98 -19.09 3.81 5.41
N LEU A 99 -18.91 4.05 4.11
CA LEU A 99 -19.20 3.07 3.08
C LEU A 99 -17.89 2.34 2.74
N THR A 100 -17.86 1.02 2.88
CA THR A 100 -16.70 0.17 2.55
C THR A 100 -16.17 0.43 1.14
N THR A 101 -17.04 0.81 0.20
CA THR A 101 -16.71 1.14 -1.20
C THR A 101 -15.93 2.47 -1.34
N LYS A 102 -15.90 3.32 -0.32
CA LYS A 102 -15.19 4.62 -0.30
C LYS A 102 -13.98 4.64 0.63
N ASN A 103 -13.50 3.47 1.07
CA ASN A 103 -12.38 3.37 2.02
C ASN A 103 -11.13 4.14 1.52
N ALA A 104 -10.89 4.13 0.20
CA ALA A 104 -9.81 4.88 -0.46
C ALA A 104 -9.85 6.41 -0.24
N GLU A 105 -11.01 7.02 0.04
CA GLU A 105 -11.12 8.46 0.31
C GLU A 105 -10.69 8.82 1.74
N PHE A 106 -10.79 7.86 2.67
CA PHE A 106 -10.39 8.04 4.08
C PHE A 106 -8.89 7.84 4.25
N ASP A 107 -8.28 6.91 3.50
CA ASP A 107 -6.83 6.65 3.52
C ASP A 107 -5.97 7.86 3.17
N ARG A 108 -6.50 8.79 2.37
CA ARG A 108 -5.78 10.01 1.96
C ARG A 108 -5.36 10.90 3.15
N HIS A 109 -5.90 10.64 4.34
CA HIS A 109 -5.66 11.43 5.54
C HIS A 109 -5.02 10.62 6.68
N GLU A 110 -4.65 9.35 6.46
CA GLU A 110 -3.97 8.55 7.48
C GLU A 110 -2.49 8.94 7.54
N LEU A 111 -2.09 9.53 8.66
CA LEU A 111 -0.70 9.93 8.90
C LEU A 111 0.04 8.74 9.50
N LEU A 112 1.02 8.21 8.77
CA LEU A 112 1.91 7.20 9.31
C LEU A 112 2.94 7.86 10.25
N ILE A 113 2.74 7.70 11.56
CA ILE A 113 3.58 8.32 12.60
C ILE A 113 4.44 7.26 13.27
N TYR A 114 3.78 6.23 13.81
CA TYR A 114 4.40 5.07 14.42
C TYR A 114 3.81 3.81 13.78
N GLU A 115 4.66 2.82 13.49
CA GLU A 115 4.25 1.50 13.04
C GLU A 115 4.64 0.48 14.10
N GLU A 116 3.68 -0.27 14.64
CA GLU A 116 3.99 -1.30 15.64
C GLU A 116 4.84 -2.42 15.03
N MET A 117 5.90 -2.80 15.74
CA MET A 117 6.90 -3.77 15.31
C MET A 117 6.94 -4.94 16.28
N ALA A 118 7.12 -6.14 15.73
CA ALA A 118 7.41 -7.34 16.51
C ALA A 118 8.79 -7.88 16.11
N LYS A 119 9.63 -8.19 17.11
CA LYS A 119 10.87 -8.91 16.87
C LYS A 119 10.54 -10.37 16.56
N MET A 120 10.88 -10.80 15.35
CA MET A 120 10.65 -12.16 14.90
C MET A 120 12.00 -12.88 14.68
N PRO A 121 12.11 -14.19 15.00
CA PRO A 121 13.26 -14.98 14.56
C PRO A 121 13.33 -14.99 13.02
N PRO A 122 14.47 -15.36 12.41
CA PRO A 122 14.56 -15.50 10.97
C PRO A 122 13.40 -16.33 10.43
N PHE A 123 12.62 -15.73 9.52
CA PHE A 123 11.42 -16.33 8.96
C PHE A 123 11.48 -16.26 7.43
N GLN A 124 10.78 -17.18 6.78
CA GLN A 124 10.59 -17.11 5.34
C GLN A 124 9.38 -16.25 5.02
N ARG A 125 9.56 -15.29 4.12
CA ARG A 125 8.46 -14.49 3.58
C ARG A 125 7.51 -15.40 2.81
N LYS A 126 6.22 -15.30 3.06
CA LYS A 126 5.20 -16.07 2.34
C LYS A 126 4.81 -15.42 1.02
N THR A 127 4.83 -14.09 0.97
CA THR A 127 4.47 -13.33 -0.23
C THR A 127 5.51 -12.27 -0.59
N LEU A 128 5.70 -12.05 -1.89
CA LEU A 128 6.46 -10.96 -2.47
C LEU A 128 5.49 -10.08 -3.25
N VAL A 129 5.28 -8.84 -2.82
CA VAL A 129 4.31 -7.93 -3.44
C VAL A 129 5.05 -6.87 -4.24
N LEU A 130 4.80 -6.84 -5.54
CA LEU A 130 5.37 -5.86 -6.46
C LEU A 130 4.37 -4.72 -6.66
N ILE A 131 4.76 -3.52 -6.22
CA ILE A 131 3.97 -2.29 -6.38
C ILE A 131 4.74 -1.33 -7.30
N GLY A 132 4.02 -0.54 -8.07
CA GLY A 132 4.60 0.40 -9.02
C GLY A 132 3.55 0.84 -10.03
N ALA A 133 3.87 1.87 -10.79
CA ALA A 133 2.94 2.37 -11.80
C ALA A 133 2.64 1.32 -12.88
N GLN A 134 1.64 1.61 -13.72
CA GLN A 134 1.36 0.74 -14.87
C GLN A 134 2.50 0.85 -15.89
N GLY A 135 2.98 -0.28 -16.40
CA GLY A 135 4.02 -0.29 -17.44
C GLY A 135 5.47 -0.34 -16.93
N VAL A 136 5.72 -0.15 -15.63
CA VAL A 136 7.09 -0.18 -15.04
C VAL A 136 7.76 -1.56 -15.04
N GLY A 137 7.11 -2.59 -15.59
CA GLY A 137 7.71 -3.92 -15.74
C GLY A 137 7.45 -4.91 -14.59
N ARG A 138 6.50 -4.63 -13.69
CA ARG A 138 6.11 -5.56 -12.59
C ARG A 138 5.86 -6.99 -13.06
N ARG A 139 5.02 -7.15 -14.10
CA ARG A 139 4.70 -8.45 -14.71
C ARG A 139 5.93 -9.15 -15.29
N SER A 140 6.79 -8.40 -15.97
CA SER A 140 8.02 -8.93 -16.56
C SER A 140 8.99 -9.43 -15.48
N LEU A 141 9.17 -8.65 -14.41
CA LEU A 141 9.98 -9.03 -13.27
C LEU A 141 9.43 -10.28 -12.57
N LYS A 142 8.12 -10.31 -12.30
CA LYS A 142 7.44 -11.47 -11.73
C LYS A 142 7.71 -12.74 -12.56
N ASN A 143 7.47 -12.68 -13.86
CA ASN A 143 7.65 -13.83 -14.75
C ASN A 143 9.11 -14.29 -14.78
N ARG A 144 10.06 -13.33 -14.84
CA ARG A 144 11.50 -13.66 -14.82
C ARG A 144 11.90 -14.36 -13.52
N LEU A 145 11.43 -13.88 -12.37
CA LEU A 145 11.72 -14.51 -11.07
C LEU A 145 11.21 -15.95 -11.01
N ILE A 146 9.96 -16.18 -11.45
CA ILE A 146 9.35 -17.52 -11.48
C ILE A 146 10.12 -18.45 -12.41
N LEU A 147 10.52 -17.98 -13.59
CA LEU A 147 11.30 -18.78 -14.55
C LEU A 147 12.70 -19.09 -14.03
N SER A 148 13.34 -18.14 -13.33
CA SER A 148 14.69 -18.32 -12.80
C SER A 148 14.75 -19.26 -11.59
N GLU A 149 13.77 -19.22 -10.70
CA GLU A 149 13.72 -20.04 -9.49
C GLU A 149 12.33 -20.68 -9.28
N PRO A 150 11.91 -21.62 -10.16
CA PRO A 150 10.54 -22.16 -10.17
C PRO A 150 10.21 -23.02 -8.93
N LYS A 151 11.23 -23.48 -8.21
CA LYS A 151 11.08 -24.20 -6.94
C LYS A 151 10.81 -23.25 -5.75
N ARG A 152 11.20 -21.97 -5.87
CA ARG A 152 11.11 -20.98 -4.80
C ARG A 152 9.94 -20.03 -4.99
N PHE A 153 9.61 -19.67 -6.22
CA PHE A 153 8.57 -18.70 -6.53
C PHE A 153 7.39 -19.33 -7.26
N GLY A 154 6.19 -18.86 -6.93
CA GLY A 154 4.95 -19.12 -7.65
C GLY A 154 4.10 -17.86 -7.77
N THR A 155 3.03 -17.92 -8.55
CA THR A 155 2.03 -16.84 -8.66
C THR A 155 0.64 -17.47 -8.63
N THR A 156 -0.35 -16.66 -8.27
CA THR A 156 -1.75 -17.02 -8.43
C THR A 156 -2.17 -16.98 -9.89
N ILE A 157 -3.22 -17.73 -10.21
CA ILE A 157 -3.96 -17.60 -11.47
C ILE A 157 -5.19 -16.73 -11.19
N PRO A 158 -5.37 -15.60 -11.90
CA PRO A 158 -6.52 -14.74 -11.71
C PRO A 158 -7.81 -15.39 -12.21
N PHE A 159 -8.93 -15.02 -11.62
CA PHE A 159 -10.26 -15.43 -12.02
C PHE A 159 -10.89 -14.39 -12.93
N THR A 160 -11.75 -14.82 -13.85
CA THR A 160 -12.54 -13.92 -14.68
C THR A 160 -13.94 -14.44 -14.96
N SER A 161 -14.91 -13.53 -15.11
CA SER A 161 -16.25 -13.85 -15.62
C SER A 161 -16.35 -13.85 -17.14
N ARG A 162 -15.26 -13.52 -17.85
CA ARG A 162 -15.22 -13.54 -19.31
C ARG A 162 -15.34 -14.97 -19.82
N LYS A 163 -15.94 -15.17 -21.00
CA LYS A 163 -15.90 -16.48 -21.66
C LYS A 163 -14.46 -16.78 -22.16
N PRO A 164 -13.98 -18.03 -22.04
CA PRO A 164 -12.70 -18.43 -22.63
C PRO A 164 -12.72 -18.24 -24.15
N LYS A 165 -11.58 -17.83 -24.71
CA LYS A 165 -11.35 -17.88 -26.17
C LYS A 165 -11.02 -19.31 -26.60
N ASP A 166 -11.08 -19.58 -27.90
CA ASP A 166 -10.85 -20.91 -28.47
C ASP A 166 -9.46 -21.49 -28.14
N ASP A 167 -8.46 -20.63 -27.93
CA ASP A 167 -7.08 -20.98 -27.59
C ASP A 167 -6.79 -20.97 -26.07
N GLU A 168 -7.75 -20.55 -25.24
CA GLU A 168 -7.58 -20.45 -23.79
C GLU A 168 -8.06 -21.72 -23.08
N LYS A 169 -7.20 -22.27 -22.22
CA LYS A 169 -7.57 -23.36 -21.31
C LYS A 169 -7.81 -22.84 -19.91
N ASP A 170 -8.87 -23.36 -19.28
CA ASP A 170 -9.19 -23.06 -17.89
C ASP A 170 -8.06 -23.49 -16.95
N GLY A 171 -7.73 -22.63 -15.99
CA GLY A 171 -6.65 -22.87 -15.03
C GLY A 171 -5.24 -22.72 -15.59
N GLN A 172 -5.07 -22.12 -16.77
CA GLN A 172 -3.75 -21.79 -17.31
C GLN A 172 -3.41 -20.30 -17.15
N VAL A 173 -4.09 -19.43 -17.90
CA VAL A 173 -3.90 -17.96 -17.82
C VAL A 173 -4.95 -17.33 -16.91
N TYR A 174 -6.17 -17.86 -16.97
CA TYR A 174 -7.29 -17.47 -16.13
C TYR A 174 -8.03 -18.71 -15.65
N THR A 175 -8.71 -18.59 -14.50
CA THR A 175 -9.80 -19.48 -14.13
C THR A 175 -11.13 -18.82 -14.48
N PHE A 176 -11.92 -19.47 -15.31
CA PHE A 176 -13.18 -18.95 -15.83
C PHE A 176 -14.34 -19.36 -14.94
N VAL A 177 -15.07 -18.38 -14.41
CA VAL A 177 -16.21 -18.59 -13.51
C VAL A 177 -17.42 -17.82 -13.98
N SER A 178 -18.62 -18.17 -13.50
CA SER A 178 -19.80 -17.37 -13.83
C SER A 178 -19.76 -16.00 -13.14
N ARG A 179 -20.33 -14.96 -13.77
CA ARG A 179 -20.42 -13.62 -13.16
C ARG A 179 -21.13 -13.66 -11.80
N ASN A 180 -22.24 -14.40 -11.71
CA ASN A 180 -23.02 -14.52 -10.48
C ASN A 180 -22.23 -15.18 -9.34
N GLU A 181 -21.48 -16.25 -9.63
CA GLU A 181 -20.58 -16.87 -8.66
C GLU A 181 -19.51 -15.86 -8.18
N MET A 182 -18.87 -15.18 -9.11
CA MET A 182 -17.83 -14.20 -8.80
C MET A 182 -18.36 -13.03 -7.95
N GLU A 183 -19.56 -12.52 -8.24
CA GLU A 183 -20.20 -11.48 -7.45
C GLU A 183 -20.55 -11.94 -6.03
N ASN A 184 -21.00 -13.19 -5.86
CA ASN A 184 -21.27 -13.75 -4.54
C ASN A 184 -19.98 -13.94 -3.72
N ASP A 185 -18.91 -14.40 -4.37
CA ASP A 185 -17.59 -14.52 -3.77
C ASP A 185 -17.01 -13.16 -3.35
N ILE A 186 -17.17 -12.14 -4.20
CA ILE A 186 -16.75 -10.76 -3.90
C ILE A 186 -17.50 -10.23 -2.68
N LYS A 187 -18.83 -10.41 -2.63
CA LYS A 187 -19.66 -10.04 -1.46
C LYS A 187 -19.24 -10.79 -0.19
N GLY A 188 -18.79 -12.03 -0.34
CA GLY A 188 -18.26 -12.86 0.73
C GLY A 188 -16.82 -12.53 1.15
N GLY A 189 -16.16 -11.53 0.56
CA GLY A 189 -14.79 -11.15 0.91
C GLY A 189 -13.72 -12.16 0.49
N ARG A 190 -14.01 -13.03 -0.48
CA ARG A 190 -13.08 -14.10 -0.94
C ARG A 190 -11.98 -13.61 -1.88
N TYR A 191 -12.10 -12.38 -2.38
CA TYR A 191 -11.16 -11.77 -3.32
C TYR A 191 -10.26 -10.75 -2.62
N LEU A 192 -8.95 -10.86 -2.86
CA LEU A 192 -7.97 -9.88 -2.42
C LEU A 192 -8.18 -8.54 -3.16
N GLU A 193 -8.32 -8.64 -4.47
CA GLU A 193 -8.65 -7.52 -5.35
C GLU A 193 -9.56 -8.01 -6.48
N HIS A 194 -10.41 -7.12 -6.95
CA HIS A 194 -11.26 -7.35 -8.10
C HIS A 194 -11.54 -6.04 -8.84
N GLY A 195 -11.86 -6.17 -10.12
CA GLY A 195 -12.18 -5.04 -10.99
C GLY A 195 -13.00 -5.49 -12.19
N GLU A 196 -13.55 -4.52 -12.91
CA GLU A 196 -14.32 -4.77 -14.14
C GLU A 196 -13.59 -4.19 -15.34
N TYR A 197 -13.49 -4.97 -16.41
CA TYR A 197 -12.87 -4.57 -17.67
C TYR A 197 -13.68 -5.15 -18.82
N GLU A 198 -14.08 -4.29 -19.77
CA GLU A 198 -14.93 -4.65 -20.92
C GLU A 198 -16.18 -5.47 -20.50
N GLY A 199 -16.86 -5.04 -19.43
CA GLY A 199 -18.08 -5.68 -18.92
C GLY A 199 -17.87 -7.04 -18.23
N ASN A 200 -16.62 -7.46 -18.04
CA ASN A 200 -16.27 -8.71 -17.37
C ASN A 200 -15.52 -8.44 -16.07
N LEU A 201 -15.80 -9.26 -15.06
CA LEU A 201 -15.10 -9.21 -13.78
C LEU A 201 -13.76 -9.94 -13.87
N TYR A 202 -12.78 -9.42 -13.15
CA TYR A 202 -11.46 -10.00 -12.97
C TYR A 202 -11.06 -9.87 -11.50
N GLY A 203 -10.31 -10.84 -10.97
CA GLY A 203 -9.85 -10.74 -9.58
C GLY A 203 -8.92 -11.86 -9.14
N THR A 204 -8.27 -11.65 -8.00
CA THR A 204 -7.37 -12.64 -7.37
C THR A 204 -8.00 -13.15 -6.08
N LYS A 205 -8.31 -14.45 -6.00
CA LYS A 205 -8.85 -15.05 -4.76
C LYS A 205 -7.76 -15.22 -3.70
N ILE A 206 -8.13 -15.01 -2.44
CA ILE A 206 -7.24 -15.18 -1.28
C ILE A 206 -6.74 -16.64 -1.19
N ASP A 207 -7.62 -17.62 -1.37
CA ASP A 207 -7.28 -19.05 -1.39
C ASP A 207 -6.23 -19.44 -2.43
N SER A 208 -6.08 -18.66 -3.51
CA SER A 208 -5.04 -18.93 -4.50
C SER A 208 -3.65 -18.63 -3.94
N ILE A 209 -3.55 -17.64 -3.05
CA ILE A 209 -2.32 -17.27 -2.37
C ILE A 209 -1.94 -18.38 -1.39
N HIS A 210 -2.89 -18.86 -0.60
CA HIS A 210 -2.70 -19.97 0.33
C HIS A 210 -2.16 -21.22 -0.37
N ARG A 211 -2.77 -21.61 -1.50
CA ARG A 211 -2.30 -22.78 -2.27
C ARG A 211 -0.85 -22.65 -2.74
N VAL A 212 -0.41 -21.46 -3.14
CA VAL A 212 0.99 -21.24 -3.52
C VAL A 212 1.91 -21.36 -2.30
N VAL A 213 1.52 -20.77 -1.16
CA VAL A 213 2.28 -20.81 0.09
C VAL A 213 2.38 -22.24 0.63
N GLU A 214 1.28 -22.99 0.63
CA GLU A 214 1.19 -24.40 1.04
C GLU A 214 2.05 -25.32 0.16
N SER A 215 2.25 -24.96 -1.11
CA SER A 215 3.20 -25.65 -1.99
C SER A 215 4.68 -25.41 -1.64
N GLY A 216 4.96 -24.65 -0.58
CA GLY A 216 6.31 -24.32 -0.12
C GLY A 216 6.98 -23.18 -0.89
N LYS A 217 6.22 -22.41 -1.68
CA LYS A 217 6.73 -21.33 -2.53
C LYS A 217 6.36 -19.96 -1.97
N ILE A 218 7.20 -18.97 -2.26
CA ILE A 218 6.87 -17.56 -2.06
C ILE A 218 5.92 -17.14 -3.18
N CYS A 219 4.73 -16.67 -2.82
CA CYS A 219 3.74 -16.19 -3.77
C CYS A 219 4.08 -14.76 -4.22
N ILE A 220 4.43 -14.59 -5.49
CA ILE A 220 4.64 -13.27 -6.09
C ILE A 220 3.29 -12.69 -6.54
N LEU A 221 2.99 -11.49 -6.05
CA LEU A 221 1.75 -10.76 -6.31
C LEU A 221 2.07 -9.45 -7.02
N ASP A 222 1.39 -9.21 -8.13
CA ASP A 222 1.43 -7.96 -8.90
C ASP A 222 0.03 -7.34 -8.80
N VAL A 223 -0.23 -6.66 -7.68
CA VAL A 223 -1.56 -6.21 -7.22
C VAL A 223 -1.56 -4.69 -7.02
N ASN A 224 -2.74 -4.10 -6.88
CA ASN A 224 -2.88 -2.69 -6.53
C ASN A 224 -2.34 -2.41 -5.11
N PRO A 225 -1.71 -1.25 -4.82
CA PRO A 225 -1.33 -0.84 -3.46
C PRO A 225 -2.42 -1.04 -2.40
N GLN A 226 -3.69 -0.88 -2.75
CA GLN A 226 -4.83 -1.07 -1.83
C GLN A 226 -4.92 -2.49 -1.26
N ALA A 227 -4.44 -3.50 -1.99
CA ALA A 227 -4.39 -4.88 -1.53
C ALA A 227 -3.45 -5.06 -0.31
N LEU A 228 -2.49 -4.14 -0.10
CA LEU A 228 -1.58 -4.22 1.05
C LEU A 228 -2.29 -4.14 2.39
N LYS A 229 -3.47 -3.53 2.48
CA LYS A 229 -4.25 -3.49 3.72
C LYS A 229 -4.69 -4.87 4.20
N VAL A 230 -4.97 -5.76 3.25
CA VAL A 230 -5.36 -7.13 3.52
C VAL A 230 -4.11 -8.00 3.69
N LEU A 231 -3.05 -7.73 2.91
CA LEU A 231 -1.83 -8.52 2.93
C LEU A 231 -0.91 -8.23 4.11
N ARG A 232 -0.93 -7.05 4.74
CA ARG A 232 -0.05 -6.69 5.86
C ARG A 232 -0.48 -7.35 7.18
N THR A 233 -0.44 -8.68 7.19
CA THR A 233 -0.77 -9.52 8.35
C THR A 233 0.30 -10.59 8.53
N SER A 234 0.33 -11.22 9.70
CA SER A 234 1.19 -12.38 9.98
C SER A 234 0.85 -13.60 9.09
N GLU A 235 -0.38 -13.63 8.57
CA GLU A 235 -0.87 -14.66 7.66
C GLU A 235 -0.13 -14.63 6.32
N PHE A 236 -0.02 -13.47 5.66
CA PHE A 236 0.61 -13.34 4.32
C PHE A 236 2.05 -12.84 4.37
N MET A 237 2.46 -12.18 5.45
CA MET A 237 3.84 -11.78 5.75
C MET A 237 4.58 -11.17 4.54
N PRO A 238 4.04 -10.09 3.95
CA PRO A 238 4.49 -9.59 2.66
C PRO A 238 5.88 -8.98 2.76
N TYR A 239 6.69 -9.25 1.73
CA TYR A 239 7.83 -8.40 1.39
C TYR A 239 7.39 -7.49 0.24
N VAL A 240 7.29 -6.19 0.50
CA VAL A 240 6.77 -5.23 -0.47
C VAL A 240 7.95 -4.55 -1.17
N VAL A 241 7.98 -4.63 -2.50
CA VAL A 241 8.96 -3.96 -3.35
C VAL A 241 8.23 -2.93 -4.20
N PHE A 242 8.57 -1.67 -3.99
CA PHE A 242 8.15 -0.59 -4.89
C PHE A 242 9.13 -0.49 -6.05
N ILE A 243 8.61 -0.54 -7.27
CA ILE A 243 9.35 -0.35 -8.51
C ILE A 243 9.03 1.07 -8.98
N GLU A 244 9.99 1.95 -8.75
CA GLU A 244 9.96 3.33 -9.22
C GLU A 244 9.87 3.36 -10.74
N ALA A 245 9.04 4.26 -11.27
CA ALA A 245 8.97 4.45 -12.71
C ALA A 245 10.28 5.07 -13.20
N PRO A 246 10.85 4.57 -14.31
CA PRO A 246 11.93 5.28 -14.96
C PRO A 246 11.40 6.58 -15.57
N ASP A 247 12.30 7.41 -16.11
CA ASP A 247 11.90 8.60 -16.84
C ASP A 247 10.93 8.27 -18.00
N LEU A 248 10.13 9.26 -18.40
CA LEU A 248 9.06 9.09 -19.38
C LEU A 248 9.54 8.52 -20.72
N ASP A 249 10.74 8.89 -21.17
CA ASP A 249 11.28 8.42 -22.44
C ASP A 249 11.71 6.95 -22.36
N THR A 250 12.32 6.54 -21.25
CA THR A 250 12.56 5.13 -20.94
C THR A 250 11.26 4.34 -20.84
N LEU A 251 10.23 4.88 -20.19
CA LEU A 251 8.92 4.24 -20.07
C LEU A 251 8.27 4.02 -21.46
N ARG A 252 8.35 5.03 -22.34
CA ARG A 252 7.91 4.93 -23.75
C ARG A 252 8.67 3.85 -24.51
N ALA A 253 9.99 3.83 -24.38
CA ALA A 253 10.84 2.85 -25.04
C ALA A 253 10.53 1.42 -24.57
N MET A 254 10.36 1.22 -23.27
CA MET A 254 9.95 -0.06 -22.69
C MET A 254 8.58 -0.51 -23.19
N HIS A 255 7.61 0.41 -23.25
CA HIS A 255 6.28 0.12 -23.76
C HIS A 255 6.30 -0.25 -25.25
N LYS A 256 7.06 0.48 -26.07
CA LYS A 256 7.26 0.16 -27.48
C LYS A 256 7.90 -1.21 -27.66
N ALA A 257 8.97 -1.50 -26.91
CA ALA A 257 9.62 -2.81 -26.94
C ALA A 257 8.67 -3.95 -26.52
N ALA A 258 7.76 -3.71 -25.56
CA ALA A 258 6.76 -4.69 -25.16
C ALA A 258 5.69 -4.94 -26.24
N ILE A 259 5.32 -3.92 -27.01
CA ILE A 259 4.44 -4.08 -28.19
C ILE A 259 5.17 -4.86 -29.27
N ASP A 260 6.40 -4.46 -29.60
CA ASP A 260 7.22 -5.09 -30.64
C ASP A 260 7.50 -6.57 -30.32
N ALA A 261 7.68 -6.90 -29.04
CA ALA A 261 7.85 -8.27 -28.55
C ALA A 261 6.52 -9.05 -28.40
N GLY A 262 5.37 -8.46 -28.74
CA GLY A 262 4.05 -9.10 -28.64
C GLY A 262 3.59 -9.37 -27.20
N VAL A 263 4.21 -8.74 -26.20
CA VAL A 263 3.90 -8.94 -24.77
C VAL A 263 2.64 -8.17 -24.37
N THR A 264 2.35 -7.05 -25.04
CA THR A 264 1.14 -6.26 -24.87
C THR A 264 0.59 -5.80 -26.22
N THR A 265 -0.73 -5.86 -26.39
CA THR A 265 -1.44 -5.30 -27.56
C THR A 265 -2.05 -3.93 -27.25
N LYS A 266 -2.07 -3.52 -25.98
CA LYS A 266 -2.65 -2.26 -25.54
C LYS A 266 -1.66 -1.12 -25.82
N GLN A 267 -2.07 -0.14 -26.62
CA GLN A 267 -1.36 1.12 -26.76
C GLN A 267 -1.70 2.05 -25.59
N LEU A 268 -0.71 2.44 -24.79
CA LEU A 268 -0.83 3.49 -23.79
C LEU A 268 -0.72 4.87 -24.45
N THR A 269 -1.61 5.80 -24.06
CA THR A 269 -1.51 7.20 -24.49
C THR A 269 -0.43 7.93 -23.70
N ASP A 270 0.08 9.07 -24.21
CA ASP A 270 1.00 9.94 -23.45
C ASP A 270 0.41 10.35 -22.09
N THR A 271 -0.91 10.51 -22.00
CA THR A 271 -1.63 10.77 -20.74
C THR A 271 -1.54 9.59 -19.76
N ASP A 272 -1.54 8.36 -20.25
CA ASP A 272 -1.43 7.16 -19.42
C ASP A 272 0.01 6.95 -18.94
N LEU A 273 0.99 7.31 -19.78
CA LEU A 273 2.41 7.27 -19.43
C LEU A 273 2.78 8.37 -18.43
N LYS A 274 2.20 9.58 -18.56
CA LYS A 274 2.36 10.66 -17.57
C LYS A 274 1.72 10.37 -16.21
N LYS A 275 0.72 9.49 -16.14
CA LYS A 275 0.17 9.02 -14.85
C LYS A 275 1.10 8.05 -14.11
N ALA A 276 2.15 7.58 -14.78
CA ALA A 276 3.12 6.66 -14.20
C ALA A 276 4.35 7.36 -13.61
N GLU A 277 4.56 8.63 -13.95
CA GLU A 277 5.52 9.57 -13.34
C GLU A 277 4.95 10.12 -12.01
#